data_AF-A0AAU2QAV1-F1
#
_entry.id   AF-A0AAU2QAV1-F1
#
_cell.length_a   1.000
_cell.length_b   1.000
_cell.length_c   1.000
_cell.angle_alpha   90.00
_cell.angle_beta   90.00
_cell.angle_gamma   90.00
#
_symmetry.space_group_name_H-M   'P 1'
#
loop_
_entity.id
_entity.type
_entity.pdbx_description
1 polymer ?
#
loop_
_entity_poly.entity_id
_entity_poly.type
_entity_poly.pdbx_seq_one_letter_code
_entity_poly.pdbx_strand_id
1 'polypeptide(L)'
;MTDALAARQAAKAAERERLTRARERREGRDPSAVSGFVQRKWRWLGVGGSEAVEAVLAMLAETAAATGIPEADKTVLLRALEGDPDRVELLPAVRSGLALLPPASILGHIRNLWAAGVQWLTEAGLERCRLLCSTAPSLDLVGTRSHAVTGGPAFSLFATAATRGAVPLPNRFLDELLPWAPLTVIDDLVDRGGLLAEDTPWMTRDAQEALYLRARLVPEKITDEEASRLGWQGFLRRQSFLRGEPLTRQEPDDVWDLLYDVVLDGDLTVFDALDAALPRTQQIELRDLKSGALSGQWPTAMGEDLGLWQLMAALWEPRETVDAGRSPFYALIAAQRAYDAVKAGDLEAAARQAHSLARGGSSSSRRISVELVEEGCALAAYAAAVQSENAESPAARDRLLDSAEKYAEMAADHGSSVAERNLRLLRAWRETRRNVRGRFSNPFLEIGLDHGADAWEERCREIFRGYEGDTRAQSALNMAEERIRGALRNEAGWDVFYQLPLDPSRYVMPSQVPRHLVPPVEGLPRRTPVTSGRELETIRARAAVELLDDFRSTAPHLDRHSSAR
;
A
#
# COMPACT_ATOMS: atom_id res chain seq x y z
N MET A 1 -11.77 -20.76 -1.22
CA MET A 1 -12.33 -21.23 -2.51
C MET A 1 -13.43 -22.25 -2.24
N THR A 2 -14.70 -21.86 -2.38
CA THR A 2 -15.84 -22.82 -2.31
C THR A 2 -15.84 -23.67 -3.56
N ASP A 3 -15.85 -25.00 -3.38
CA ASP A 3 -15.78 -26.00 -4.44
C ASP A 3 -16.93 -25.83 -5.44
N ALA A 4 -16.60 -25.45 -6.68
CA ALA A 4 -17.57 -25.20 -7.75
C ALA A 4 -18.42 -26.44 -8.06
N LEU A 5 -17.90 -27.64 -7.79
CA LEU A 5 -18.64 -28.89 -7.93
C LEU A 5 -19.72 -29.04 -6.86
N ALA A 6 -19.43 -28.67 -5.61
CA ALA A 6 -20.39 -28.70 -4.51
C ALA A 6 -21.56 -27.73 -4.76
N ALA A 7 -21.26 -26.51 -5.24
CA ALA A 7 -22.29 -25.53 -5.62
C ALA A 7 -23.19 -26.06 -6.76
N ARG A 8 -22.61 -26.74 -7.76
CA ARG A 8 -23.35 -27.33 -8.88
C ARG A 8 -24.24 -28.49 -8.45
N GLN A 9 -23.78 -29.31 -7.51
CA GLN A 9 -24.58 -30.43 -6.99
C GLN A 9 -25.73 -29.93 -6.10
N ALA A 10 -25.48 -28.94 -5.25
CA ALA A 10 -26.52 -28.31 -4.44
C ALA A 10 -27.61 -27.64 -5.31
N ALA A 11 -27.22 -26.94 -6.37
CA ALA A 11 -28.17 -26.35 -7.34
C ALA A 11 -29.03 -27.41 -8.03
N LYS A 12 -28.43 -28.53 -8.47
CA LYS A 12 -29.19 -29.64 -9.07
C LYS A 12 -30.14 -30.29 -8.07
N ALA A 13 -29.74 -30.42 -6.81
CA ALA A 13 -30.59 -30.99 -5.76
C ALA A 13 -31.79 -30.07 -5.45
N ALA A 14 -31.54 -28.76 -5.30
CA ALA A 14 -32.59 -27.76 -5.07
C ALA A 14 -33.57 -27.67 -6.25
N GLU A 15 -33.09 -27.76 -7.49
CA GLU A 15 -33.96 -27.78 -8.67
C GLU A 15 -34.81 -29.05 -8.74
N ARG A 16 -34.22 -30.21 -8.43
CA ARG A 16 -34.96 -31.48 -8.35
C ARG A 16 -36.02 -31.44 -7.27
N GLU A 17 -35.70 -30.90 -6.09
CA GLU A 17 -36.62 -30.72 -4.97
C GLU A 17 -37.76 -29.74 -5.33
N ARG A 18 -37.45 -28.64 -6.02
CA ARG A 18 -38.47 -27.72 -6.56
C ARG A 18 -39.42 -28.44 -7.51
N LEU A 19 -38.89 -29.26 -8.42
CA LEU A 19 -39.70 -30.04 -9.37
C LEU A 19 -40.52 -31.12 -8.67
N THR A 20 -40.00 -31.78 -7.63
CA THR A 20 -40.76 -32.77 -6.85
C THR A 20 -41.87 -32.10 -6.06
N ARG A 21 -41.59 -31.02 -5.33
CA ARG A 21 -42.62 -30.25 -4.60
C ARG A 21 -43.67 -29.63 -5.53
N ALA A 22 -43.30 -29.27 -6.76
CA ALA A 22 -44.25 -28.80 -7.77
C ALA A 22 -45.14 -29.95 -8.29
N ARG A 23 -44.57 -31.15 -8.43
CA ARG A 23 -45.30 -32.37 -8.82
C ARG A 23 -46.23 -32.87 -7.71
N GLU A 24 -45.78 -32.89 -6.46
CA GLU A 24 -46.60 -33.26 -5.30
C GLU A 24 -47.78 -32.29 -5.10
N ARG A 25 -47.58 -30.99 -5.34
CA ARG A 25 -48.68 -30.00 -5.36
C ARG A 25 -49.70 -30.24 -6.47
N ARG A 26 -49.27 -30.78 -7.62
CA ARG A 26 -50.15 -31.16 -8.73
C ARG A 26 -50.92 -32.45 -8.46
N GLU A 27 -50.29 -33.42 -7.81
CA GLU A 27 -50.87 -34.74 -7.55
C GLU A 27 -51.77 -34.77 -6.30
N GLY A 28 -51.57 -33.86 -5.32
CA GLY A 28 -52.29 -33.83 -4.04
C GLY A 28 -53.52 -32.91 -3.94
N ARG A 29 -54.07 -32.40 -5.05
CA ARG A 29 -55.11 -31.35 -5.02
C ARG A 29 -56.48 -31.84 -5.54
N ASP A 30 -57.53 -31.52 -4.79
CA ASP A 30 -58.94 -31.73 -5.15
C ASP A 30 -59.30 -31.09 -6.51
N PRO A 31 -60.35 -31.59 -7.20
CA PRO A 31 -60.77 -31.06 -8.50
C PRO A 31 -61.01 -29.54 -8.46
N SER A 32 -60.24 -28.82 -9.28
CA SER A 32 -60.24 -27.37 -9.46
C SER A 32 -61.64 -26.73 -9.41
N ALA A 33 -61.81 -25.71 -8.55
CA ALA A 33 -63.01 -24.87 -8.44
C ALA A 33 -63.25 -23.96 -9.67
N VAL A 34 -62.31 -23.89 -10.62
CA VAL A 34 -62.41 -23.06 -11.83
C VAL A 34 -63.24 -23.79 -12.90
N SER A 35 -64.39 -23.23 -13.25
CA SER A 35 -65.27 -23.74 -14.32
C SER A 35 -64.55 -23.81 -15.68
N GLY A 36 -64.82 -24.88 -16.45
CA GLY A 36 -64.25 -25.07 -17.79
C GLY A 36 -64.61 -23.97 -18.81
N PHE A 37 -65.65 -23.17 -18.55
CA PHE A 37 -65.96 -21.97 -19.34
C PHE A 37 -64.96 -20.83 -19.09
N VAL A 38 -64.61 -20.60 -17.82
CA VAL A 38 -63.62 -19.59 -17.39
C VAL A 38 -62.23 -19.96 -17.92
N GLN A 39 -61.83 -21.23 -17.81
CA GLN A 39 -60.57 -21.70 -18.38
C GLN A 39 -60.46 -21.47 -19.89
N ARG A 40 -61.56 -21.65 -20.63
CA ARG A 40 -61.58 -21.37 -22.07
C ARG A 40 -61.33 -19.89 -22.35
N LYS A 41 -62.00 -18.97 -21.66
CA LYS A 41 -61.79 -17.52 -21.84
C LYS A 41 -60.34 -17.11 -21.55
N TRP A 42 -59.78 -17.56 -20.43
CA TRP A 42 -58.39 -17.27 -20.07
C TRP A 42 -57.35 -17.88 -21.04
N ARG A 43 -57.66 -19.02 -21.64
CA ARG A 43 -56.80 -19.63 -22.67
C ARG A 43 -56.64 -18.76 -23.91
N TRP A 44 -57.68 -17.99 -24.28
CA TRP A 44 -57.58 -17.01 -25.38
C TRP A 44 -56.63 -15.85 -25.07
N LEU A 45 -56.22 -15.72 -23.81
CA LEU A 45 -55.34 -14.67 -23.30
C LEU A 45 -53.99 -15.21 -22.83
N GLY A 46 -53.54 -16.38 -23.29
CA GLY A 46 -52.18 -16.84 -22.95
C GLY A 46 -52.08 -17.57 -21.61
N VAL A 47 -53.20 -17.88 -20.96
CA VAL A 47 -53.27 -18.50 -19.62
C VAL A 47 -53.88 -19.90 -19.74
N GLY A 48 -53.04 -20.93 -19.64
CA GLY A 48 -53.44 -22.32 -19.83
C GLY A 48 -53.42 -23.14 -18.54
N GLY A 49 -54.55 -23.75 -18.17
CA GLY A 49 -54.66 -24.61 -16.99
C GLY A 49 -55.19 -23.90 -15.74
N SER A 50 -55.71 -24.66 -14.79
CA SER A 50 -56.30 -24.11 -13.55
C SER A 50 -55.28 -23.39 -12.67
N GLU A 51 -54.05 -23.92 -12.57
CA GLU A 51 -52.97 -23.28 -11.80
C GLU A 51 -52.62 -21.89 -12.34
N ALA A 52 -52.59 -21.73 -13.66
CA ALA A 52 -52.32 -20.46 -14.31
C ALA A 52 -53.44 -19.44 -14.10
N VAL A 53 -54.70 -19.89 -14.16
CA VAL A 53 -55.86 -19.04 -13.86
C VAL A 53 -55.85 -18.61 -12.38
N GLU A 54 -55.58 -19.52 -11.45
CA GLU A 54 -55.45 -19.17 -10.01
C GLU A 54 -54.34 -18.16 -9.76
N ALA A 55 -53.15 -18.35 -10.35
CA ALA A 55 -52.02 -17.44 -10.20
C ALA A 55 -52.34 -16.05 -10.75
N VAL A 56 -53.01 -15.98 -11.91
CA VAL A 56 -53.47 -14.73 -12.51
C VAL A 56 -54.52 -14.05 -11.64
N LEU A 57 -55.54 -14.76 -11.19
CA LEU A 57 -56.60 -14.18 -10.35
C LEU A 57 -56.06 -13.67 -9.01
N ALA A 58 -55.13 -14.39 -8.38
CA ALA A 58 -54.48 -13.94 -7.15
C ALA A 58 -53.70 -12.62 -7.37
N MET A 59 -52.94 -12.53 -8.46
CA MET A 59 -52.24 -11.29 -8.83
C MET A 59 -53.22 -10.15 -9.15
N LEU A 60 -54.30 -10.44 -9.90
CA LEU A 60 -55.32 -9.44 -10.24
C LEU A 60 -56.01 -8.89 -8.99
N ALA A 61 -56.31 -9.74 -8.00
CA ALA A 61 -56.90 -9.32 -6.74
C ALA A 61 -55.98 -8.36 -5.96
N GLU A 62 -54.68 -8.66 -5.90
CA GLU A 62 -53.69 -7.80 -5.23
C GLU A 62 -53.51 -6.46 -5.99
N THR A 63 -53.41 -6.50 -7.32
CA THR A 63 -53.27 -5.28 -8.14
C THR A 63 -54.52 -4.40 -8.14
N ALA A 64 -55.73 -4.97 -8.13
CA ALA A 64 -56.98 -4.21 -8.06
C ALA A 64 -57.19 -3.55 -6.69
N ALA A 65 -56.60 -4.11 -5.64
CA ALA A 65 -56.59 -3.54 -4.29
C ALA A 65 -55.51 -2.47 -4.09
N ALA A 66 -54.58 -2.29 -5.04
CA ALA A 66 -53.50 -1.32 -4.93
C ALA A 66 -54.05 0.12 -4.93
N THR A 67 -53.55 0.95 -4.02
CA THR A 67 -53.91 2.36 -3.93
C THR A 67 -53.25 3.17 -5.04
N GLY A 68 -54.02 4.01 -5.73
CA GLY A 68 -53.51 4.92 -6.77
C GLY A 68 -53.65 4.41 -8.21
N ILE A 69 -54.29 3.24 -8.41
CA ILE A 69 -54.62 2.75 -9.75
C ILE A 69 -55.66 3.66 -10.43
N PRO A 70 -55.51 3.98 -11.72
CA PRO A 70 -56.54 4.70 -12.47
C PRO A 70 -57.87 3.94 -12.45
N GLU A 71 -58.99 4.65 -12.25
CA GLU A 71 -60.32 4.01 -12.17
C GLU A 71 -60.69 3.22 -13.44
N ALA A 72 -60.20 3.65 -14.60
CA ALA A 72 -60.35 2.91 -15.86
C ALA A 72 -59.66 1.54 -15.80
N ASP A 73 -58.39 1.50 -15.40
CA ASP A 73 -57.62 0.26 -15.25
C ASP A 73 -58.22 -0.64 -14.17
N LYS A 74 -58.64 -0.05 -13.04
CA LYS A 74 -59.29 -0.76 -11.95
C LYS A 74 -60.58 -1.46 -12.40
N THR A 75 -61.38 -0.79 -13.23
CA THR A 75 -62.61 -1.35 -13.79
C THR A 75 -62.29 -2.56 -14.69
N VAL A 76 -61.23 -2.48 -15.50
CA VAL A 76 -60.77 -3.59 -16.35
C VAL A 76 -60.31 -4.78 -15.51
N LEU A 77 -59.54 -4.55 -14.43
CA LEU A 77 -59.09 -5.61 -13.53
C LEU A 77 -60.24 -6.27 -12.77
N LEU A 78 -61.20 -5.50 -12.26
CA LEU A 78 -62.39 -6.02 -11.57
C LEU A 78 -63.27 -6.86 -12.51
N ARG A 79 -63.49 -6.39 -13.74
CA ARG A 79 -64.21 -7.16 -14.76
C ARG A 79 -63.51 -8.49 -15.08
N ALA A 80 -62.18 -8.49 -15.12
CA ALA A 80 -61.40 -9.70 -15.30
C ALA A 80 -61.54 -10.67 -14.11
N LEU A 81 -61.56 -10.17 -12.87
CA LEU A 81 -61.81 -10.96 -11.65
C LEU A 81 -63.21 -11.58 -11.63
N GLU A 82 -64.21 -10.88 -12.18
CA GLU A 82 -65.58 -11.38 -12.36
C GLU A 82 -65.71 -12.44 -13.48
N GLY A 83 -64.63 -12.73 -14.21
CA GLY A 83 -64.57 -13.78 -15.23
C GLY A 83 -64.86 -13.31 -16.65
N ASP A 84 -64.76 -12.00 -16.92
CA ASP A 84 -64.89 -11.42 -18.25
C ASP A 84 -63.65 -10.58 -18.65
N PRO A 85 -62.48 -11.21 -18.80
CA PRO A 85 -61.24 -10.50 -19.11
C PRO A 85 -61.22 -9.95 -20.54
N ASP A 86 -60.88 -8.67 -20.69
CA ASP A 86 -60.72 -8.02 -22.00
C ASP A 86 -59.39 -8.42 -22.67
N ARG A 87 -59.37 -8.50 -24.00
CA ARG A 87 -58.18 -8.95 -24.75
C ARG A 87 -57.13 -7.86 -24.95
N VAL A 88 -57.56 -6.61 -25.07
CA VAL A 88 -56.71 -5.47 -25.46
C VAL A 88 -56.33 -4.67 -24.23
N GLU A 89 -57.28 -4.43 -23.32
CA GLU A 89 -57.11 -3.52 -22.19
C GLU A 89 -56.48 -4.20 -20.96
N LEU A 90 -56.55 -5.54 -20.87
CA LEU A 90 -56.12 -6.26 -19.67
C LEU A 90 -54.63 -6.17 -19.38
N LEU A 91 -53.75 -6.45 -20.35
CA LEU A 91 -52.29 -6.43 -20.09
C LEU A 91 -51.77 -5.03 -19.76
N PRO A 92 -52.20 -3.95 -20.44
CA PRO A 92 -51.93 -2.59 -20.00
C PRO A 92 -52.40 -2.30 -18.57
N ALA A 93 -53.63 -2.68 -18.21
CA ALA A 93 -54.17 -2.48 -16.86
C ALA A 93 -53.40 -3.30 -15.80
N VAL A 94 -52.99 -4.53 -16.14
CA VAL A 94 -52.15 -5.38 -15.28
C VAL A 94 -50.77 -4.74 -15.06
N ARG A 95 -50.13 -4.23 -16.12
CA ARG A 95 -48.85 -3.52 -16.01
C ARG A 95 -48.97 -2.30 -15.11
N SER A 96 -50.02 -1.50 -15.31
CA SER A 96 -50.35 -0.32 -14.51
C SER A 96 -50.54 -0.66 -13.02
N GLY A 97 -51.35 -1.70 -12.72
CA GLY A 97 -51.58 -2.17 -11.37
C GLY A 97 -50.34 -2.78 -10.69
N LEU A 98 -49.56 -3.58 -11.43
CA LEU A 98 -48.31 -4.16 -10.92
C LEU A 98 -47.27 -3.09 -10.59
N ALA A 99 -47.18 -2.02 -11.37
CA ALA A 99 -46.23 -0.93 -11.14
C ALA A 99 -46.44 -0.20 -9.79
N LEU A 100 -47.61 -0.36 -9.17
CA LEU A 100 -47.95 0.19 -7.85
C LEU A 100 -47.58 -0.73 -6.68
N LEU A 101 -47.21 -1.98 -6.96
CA LEU A 101 -46.86 -2.96 -5.93
C LEU A 101 -45.38 -2.86 -5.53
N PRO A 102 -45.01 -3.30 -4.31
CA PRO A 102 -43.61 -3.42 -3.93
C PRO A 102 -42.83 -4.38 -4.85
N PRO A 103 -41.55 -4.13 -5.14
CA PRO A 103 -40.72 -4.99 -5.99
C PRO A 103 -40.71 -6.48 -5.60
N ALA A 104 -40.79 -6.76 -4.29
CA ALA A 104 -40.84 -8.13 -3.77
C ALA A 104 -42.16 -8.84 -4.14
N SER A 105 -43.30 -8.15 -4.09
CA SER A 105 -44.59 -8.68 -4.54
C SER A 105 -44.57 -8.92 -6.04
N ILE A 106 -44.03 -7.99 -6.83
CA ILE A 106 -43.89 -8.14 -8.29
C ILE A 106 -43.08 -9.40 -8.62
N LEU A 107 -41.91 -9.59 -8.00
CA LEU A 107 -41.10 -10.80 -8.16
C LEU A 107 -41.87 -12.07 -7.77
N GLY A 108 -42.64 -12.02 -6.69
CA GLY A 108 -43.50 -13.12 -6.25
C GLY A 108 -44.54 -13.51 -7.31
N HIS A 109 -45.26 -12.53 -7.85
CA HIS A 109 -46.23 -12.77 -8.92
C HIS A 109 -45.57 -13.27 -10.20
N ILE A 110 -44.45 -12.67 -10.62
CA ILE A 110 -43.71 -13.11 -11.81
C ILE A 110 -43.25 -14.57 -11.67
N ARG A 111 -42.75 -14.98 -10.50
CA ARG A 111 -42.39 -16.38 -10.21
C ARG A 111 -43.59 -17.31 -10.32
N ASN A 112 -44.75 -16.91 -9.81
CA ASN A 112 -45.99 -17.69 -9.88
C ASN A 112 -46.49 -17.82 -11.33
N LEU A 113 -46.51 -16.73 -12.08
CA LEU A 113 -46.88 -16.70 -13.50
C LEU A 113 -45.93 -17.56 -14.36
N TRP A 114 -44.62 -17.44 -14.12
CA TRP A 114 -43.60 -18.26 -14.78
C TRP A 114 -43.77 -19.75 -14.49
N ALA A 115 -43.95 -20.12 -13.21
CA ALA A 115 -44.15 -21.50 -12.80
C ALA A 115 -45.44 -22.11 -13.39
N ALA A 116 -46.46 -21.29 -13.62
CA ALA A 116 -47.72 -21.69 -14.22
C ALA A 116 -47.74 -21.61 -15.76
N GLY A 117 -46.65 -21.16 -16.41
CA GLY A 117 -46.51 -21.14 -17.86
C GLY A 117 -47.33 -20.06 -18.58
N VAL A 118 -47.59 -18.92 -17.91
CA VAL A 118 -48.34 -17.79 -18.49
C VAL A 118 -47.49 -17.06 -19.53
N GLN A 119 -48.03 -16.83 -20.73
CA GLN A 119 -47.28 -16.28 -21.87
C GLN A 119 -47.48 -14.78 -22.07
N TRP A 120 -47.41 -13.97 -21.02
CA TRP A 120 -47.68 -12.52 -21.10
C TRP A 120 -46.47 -11.65 -21.44
N LEU A 121 -45.26 -12.20 -21.36
CA LEU A 121 -44.02 -11.50 -21.68
C LEU A 121 -43.61 -11.67 -23.15
N THR A 122 -42.87 -10.71 -23.68
CA THR A 122 -42.14 -10.83 -24.96
C THR A 122 -41.06 -11.93 -24.87
N GLU A 123 -40.50 -12.35 -26.00
CA GLU A 123 -39.42 -13.35 -26.03
C GLU A 123 -38.19 -12.90 -25.22
N ALA A 124 -37.79 -11.64 -25.35
CA ALA A 124 -36.70 -11.05 -24.55
C ALA A 124 -37.04 -11.03 -23.05
N GLY A 125 -38.28 -10.67 -22.70
CA GLY A 125 -38.77 -10.71 -21.31
C GLY A 125 -38.82 -12.12 -20.72
N LEU A 126 -39.15 -13.13 -21.52
CA LEU A 126 -39.14 -14.53 -21.09
C LEU A 126 -37.73 -15.02 -20.72
N GLU A 127 -36.70 -14.64 -21.48
CA GLU A 127 -35.30 -14.98 -21.13
C GLU A 127 -34.84 -14.27 -19.86
N ARG A 128 -35.17 -12.99 -19.68
CA ARG A 128 -34.89 -12.27 -18.42
C ARG A 128 -35.65 -12.88 -17.23
N CYS A 129 -36.91 -13.23 -17.42
CA CYS A 129 -37.74 -13.89 -16.43
C CYS A 129 -37.17 -15.26 -16.03
N ARG A 130 -36.67 -16.04 -17.00
CA ARG A 130 -35.97 -17.31 -16.75
C ARG A 130 -34.79 -17.12 -15.80
N LEU A 131 -33.97 -16.10 -16.03
CA LEU A 131 -32.79 -15.80 -15.20
C LEU A 131 -33.17 -15.31 -13.80
N LEU A 132 -34.17 -14.43 -13.67
CA LEU A 132 -34.66 -13.96 -12.37
C LEU A 132 -35.33 -15.07 -11.55
N CYS A 133 -35.97 -16.03 -12.22
CA CYS A 133 -36.59 -17.20 -11.59
C CYS A 133 -35.61 -18.38 -11.37
N SER A 134 -34.35 -18.25 -11.82
CA SER A 134 -33.34 -19.31 -11.68
C SER A 134 -32.84 -19.45 -10.24
N THR A 135 -32.65 -20.71 -9.82
CA THR A 135 -32.02 -21.09 -8.56
C THR A 135 -30.50 -20.99 -8.62
N ALA A 136 -29.91 -20.97 -9.84
CA ALA A 136 -28.48 -20.85 -10.08
C ALA A 136 -28.17 -19.87 -11.22
N PRO A 137 -28.57 -18.59 -11.08
CA PRO A 137 -28.44 -17.60 -12.15
C PRO A 137 -27.00 -17.40 -12.63
N SER A 138 -26.01 -17.60 -11.75
CA SER A 138 -24.59 -17.46 -12.09
C SER A 138 -24.13 -18.44 -13.17
N LEU A 139 -24.65 -19.68 -13.14
CA LEU A 139 -24.31 -20.71 -14.14
C LEU A 139 -24.98 -20.42 -15.47
N ASP A 140 -26.23 -19.95 -15.42
CA ASP A 140 -26.98 -19.60 -16.61
C ASP A 140 -26.34 -18.41 -17.32
N LEU A 141 -25.92 -17.38 -16.59
CA LEU A 141 -25.34 -16.14 -17.12
C LEU A 141 -23.94 -16.32 -17.74
N VAL A 142 -23.14 -17.26 -17.23
CA VAL A 142 -21.79 -17.55 -17.76
C VAL A 142 -21.84 -18.50 -18.98
N GLY A 143 -23.00 -19.08 -19.28
CA GLY A 143 -23.20 -19.91 -20.46
C GLY A 143 -23.32 -19.11 -21.77
N THR A 144 -22.88 -19.70 -22.89
CA THR A 144 -22.88 -19.10 -24.23
C THR A 144 -24.25 -18.62 -24.75
N ARG A 145 -25.36 -19.09 -24.18
CA ARG A 145 -26.72 -18.66 -24.57
C ARG A 145 -27.17 -17.35 -23.91
N SER A 146 -26.52 -16.90 -22.84
CA SER A 146 -27.04 -15.83 -21.98
C SER A 146 -26.33 -14.49 -22.13
N HIS A 147 -25.18 -14.44 -22.82
CA HIS A 147 -24.45 -13.19 -23.09
C HIS A 147 -25.22 -12.18 -23.97
N ALA A 148 -26.31 -12.61 -24.63
CA ALA A 148 -27.17 -11.76 -25.44
C ALA A 148 -28.35 -11.15 -24.66
N VAL A 149 -28.54 -11.50 -23.38
CA VAL A 149 -29.67 -11.00 -22.59
C VAL A 149 -29.35 -9.58 -22.10
N THR A 150 -29.82 -8.59 -22.85
CA THR A 150 -29.78 -7.18 -22.46
C THR A 150 -30.95 -6.87 -21.53
N GLY A 151 -30.73 -5.96 -20.57
CA GLY A 151 -31.74 -5.49 -19.63
C GLY A 151 -31.44 -4.05 -19.21
N GLY A 152 -32.28 -3.54 -18.33
CA GLY A 152 -32.08 -2.23 -17.72
C GLY A 152 -31.01 -2.26 -16.61
N PRO A 153 -30.90 -1.15 -15.86
CA PRO A 153 -29.90 -0.97 -14.82
C PRO A 153 -29.99 -2.03 -13.70
N ALA A 154 -31.16 -2.27 -13.12
CA ALA A 154 -31.35 -3.21 -12.02
C ALA A 154 -31.13 -4.66 -12.47
N PHE A 155 -31.55 -5.04 -13.69
CA PHE A 155 -31.22 -6.36 -14.23
C PHE A 155 -29.71 -6.53 -14.47
N SER A 156 -29.04 -5.49 -14.96
CA SER A 156 -27.59 -5.50 -15.14
C SER A 156 -26.86 -5.68 -13.81
N LEU A 157 -27.29 -4.96 -12.76
CA LEU A 157 -26.76 -5.14 -11.41
C LEU A 157 -27.02 -6.56 -10.87
N PHE A 158 -28.21 -7.14 -11.11
CA PHE A 158 -28.50 -8.52 -10.74
C PHE A 158 -27.54 -9.50 -11.42
N ALA A 159 -27.31 -9.36 -12.72
CA ALA A 159 -26.42 -10.24 -13.47
C ALA A 159 -24.97 -10.15 -12.95
N THR A 160 -24.48 -8.94 -12.69
CA THR A 160 -23.15 -8.69 -12.13
C THR A 160 -23.03 -9.23 -10.70
N ALA A 161 -24.00 -8.98 -9.82
CA ALA A 161 -24.02 -9.48 -8.45
C ALA A 161 -24.10 -11.02 -8.40
N ALA A 162 -24.95 -11.63 -9.21
CA ALA A 162 -25.09 -13.08 -9.31
C ALA A 162 -23.79 -13.76 -9.77
N THR A 163 -23.01 -13.08 -10.61
CA THR A 163 -21.74 -13.60 -11.16
C THR A 163 -20.50 -13.08 -10.44
N ARG A 164 -20.66 -12.32 -9.35
CA ARG A 164 -19.57 -11.70 -8.57
C ARG A 164 -18.60 -10.90 -9.45
N GLY A 165 -19.16 -10.06 -10.32
CA GLY A 165 -18.40 -9.17 -11.19
C GLY A 165 -17.88 -9.82 -12.48
N ALA A 166 -18.18 -11.10 -12.77
CA ALA A 166 -17.72 -11.72 -14.01
C ALA A 166 -18.45 -11.17 -15.24
N VAL A 167 -19.73 -10.78 -15.09
CA VAL A 167 -20.45 -10.00 -16.11
C VAL A 167 -20.27 -8.51 -15.78
N PRO A 168 -19.62 -7.71 -16.65
CA PRO A 168 -19.35 -6.31 -16.36
C PRO A 168 -20.63 -5.49 -16.33
N LEU A 169 -20.67 -4.49 -15.45
CA LEU A 169 -21.76 -3.55 -15.36
C LEU A 169 -21.54 -2.40 -16.37
N PRO A 170 -22.51 -2.07 -17.24
CA PRO A 170 -22.34 -0.95 -18.18
C PRO A 170 -22.23 0.39 -17.46
N ASN A 171 -21.19 1.18 -17.76
CA ASN A 171 -20.91 2.48 -17.11
C ASN A 171 -22.10 3.46 -17.15
N ARG A 172 -22.88 3.44 -18.23
CA ARG A 172 -24.09 4.29 -18.39
C ARG A 172 -25.16 4.08 -17.31
N PHE A 173 -25.12 2.96 -16.58
CA PHE A 173 -26.07 2.65 -15.51
C PHE A 173 -25.53 2.96 -14.12
N LEU A 174 -24.25 3.34 -13.98
CA LEU A 174 -23.62 3.54 -12.68
C LEU A 174 -24.33 4.62 -11.86
N ASP A 175 -24.60 5.79 -12.44
CA ASP A 175 -25.24 6.91 -11.73
C ASP A 175 -26.60 6.55 -11.11
N GLU A 176 -27.36 5.70 -11.79
CA GLU A 176 -28.67 5.23 -11.30
C GLU A 176 -28.54 4.14 -10.23
N LEU A 177 -27.51 3.29 -10.33
CA LEU A 177 -27.32 2.13 -9.46
C LEU A 177 -26.57 2.46 -8.17
N LEU A 178 -25.59 3.37 -8.26
CA LEU A 178 -24.73 3.75 -7.16
C LEU A 178 -25.48 4.29 -5.94
N PRO A 179 -26.62 4.97 -6.00
CA PRO A 179 -27.33 5.39 -4.79
C PRO A 179 -27.92 4.26 -3.95
N TRP A 180 -28.17 3.07 -4.53
CA TRP A 180 -28.94 2.01 -3.86
C TRP A 180 -28.32 0.61 -3.91
N ALA A 181 -27.31 0.37 -4.74
CA ALA A 181 -26.63 -0.91 -4.80
C ALA A 181 -26.08 -1.31 -3.41
N PRO A 182 -26.17 -2.58 -2.98
CA PRO A 182 -25.55 -3.00 -1.73
C PRO A 182 -24.03 -2.78 -1.75
N LEU A 183 -23.44 -2.35 -0.63
CA LEU A 183 -22.00 -2.09 -0.53
C LEU A 183 -21.16 -3.33 -0.86
N THR A 184 -21.66 -4.53 -0.55
CA THR A 184 -21.00 -5.81 -0.92
C THR A 184 -20.79 -5.96 -2.42
N VAL A 185 -21.76 -5.49 -3.23
CA VAL A 185 -21.72 -5.56 -4.70
C VAL A 185 -20.81 -4.46 -5.24
N ILE A 186 -20.80 -3.28 -4.61
CA ILE A 186 -19.82 -2.23 -4.93
C ILE A 186 -18.41 -2.74 -4.69
N ASP A 187 -18.16 -3.40 -3.56
CA ASP A 187 -16.85 -3.99 -3.29
C ASP A 187 -16.47 -5.05 -4.32
N ASP A 188 -17.42 -5.88 -4.77
CA ASP A 188 -17.20 -6.83 -5.87
C ASP A 188 -16.81 -6.10 -7.18
N LEU A 189 -17.39 -4.93 -7.46
CA LEU A 189 -17.05 -4.10 -8.63
C LEU A 189 -15.65 -3.47 -8.49
N VAL A 190 -15.32 -2.93 -7.32
CA VAL A 190 -14.00 -2.35 -7.02
C VAL A 190 -12.90 -3.42 -7.15
N ASP A 191 -13.10 -4.58 -6.53
CA ASP A 191 -12.14 -5.70 -6.55
C ASP A 191 -11.87 -6.23 -7.97
N ARG A 192 -12.83 -6.04 -8.90
CA ARG A 192 -12.76 -6.48 -10.30
C ARG A 192 -12.35 -5.38 -11.28
N GLY A 193 -12.13 -4.16 -10.80
CA GLY A 193 -11.83 -3.00 -11.65
C GLY A 193 -13.02 -2.53 -12.51
N GLY A 194 -14.24 -2.93 -12.16
CA GLY A 194 -15.47 -2.46 -12.82
C GLY A 194 -16.00 -1.14 -12.27
N LEU A 195 -15.42 -0.66 -11.16
CA LEU A 195 -15.69 0.65 -10.57
C LEU A 195 -14.37 1.31 -10.20
N LEU A 196 -14.15 2.53 -10.67
CA LEU A 196 -12.92 3.28 -10.53
C LEU A 196 -13.13 4.55 -9.71
N ALA A 197 -12.03 5.22 -9.36
CA ALA A 197 -12.07 6.49 -8.64
C ALA A 197 -12.80 7.61 -9.41
N GLU A 198 -12.73 7.59 -10.74
CA GLU A 198 -13.39 8.55 -11.63
C GLU A 198 -14.92 8.48 -11.61
N ASP A 199 -15.49 7.33 -11.23
CA ASP A 199 -16.95 7.17 -11.09
C ASP A 199 -17.48 7.84 -9.81
N THR A 200 -16.61 8.25 -8.90
CA THR A 200 -16.95 8.96 -7.65
C THR A 200 -18.09 8.33 -6.82
N PRO A 201 -18.08 7.01 -6.56
CA PRO A 201 -19.21 6.30 -5.96
C PRO A 201 -19.59 6.75 -4.55
N TRP A 202 -18.72 7.50 -3.88
CA TRP A 202 -18.97 8.10 -2.56
C TRP A 202 -19.91 9.31 -2.59
N MET A 203 -20.17 9.93 -3.74
CA MET A 203 -20.95 11.18 -3.82
C MET A 203 -22.44 11.00 -3.53
N THR A 204 -22.98 9.81 -3.74
CA THR A 204 -24.41 9.48 -3.58
C THR A 204 -24.68 8.62 -2.35
N ARG A 205 -23.68 8.45 -1.48
CA ARG A 205 -23.69 7.55 -0.32
C ARG A 205 -23.75 8.31 0.99
N ASP A 206 -24.14 7.61 2.06
CA ASP A 206 -24.03 8.16 3.40
C ASP A 206 -22.56 8.40 3.78
N ALA A 207 -22.34 9.24 4.79
CA ALA A 207 -21.00 9.69 5.16
C ALA A 207 -20.03 8.55 5.54
N GLN A 208 -20.53 7.44 6.08
CA GLN A 208 -19.69 6.32 6.50
C GLN A 208 -19.30 5.44 5.31
N GLU A 209 -20.26 5.09 4.46
CA GLU A 209 -19.97 4.36 3.22
C GLU A 209 -19.11 5.20 2.26
N ALA A 210 -19.41 6.49 2.13
CA ALA A 210 -18.64 7.44 1.32
C ALA A 210 -17.17 7.49 1.76
N LEU A 211 -16.92 7.57 3.07
CA LEU A 211 -15.57 7.58 3.62
C LEU A 211 -14.86 6.25 3.36
N TYR A 212 -15.53 5.12 3.58
CA TYR A 212 -15.00 3.80 3.27
C TYR A 212 -14.60 3.68 1.79
N LEU A 213 -15.47 4.07 0.86
CA LEU A 213 -15.20 3.98 -0.58
C LEU A 213 -14.07 4.92 -1.03
N ARG A 214 -14.00 6.14 -0.49
CA ARG A 214 -12.85 7.04 -0.72
C ARG A 214 -11.55 6.37 -0.27
N ALA A 215 -11.54 5.73 0.90
CA ALA A 215 -10.35 5.05 1.41
C ALA A 215 -9.93 3.84 0.57
N ARG A 216 -10.88 3.19 -0.12
CA ARG A 216 -10.57 2.08 -1.04
C ARG A 216 -10.02 2.55 -2.38
N LEU A 217 -10.61 3.60 -2.96
CA LEU A 217 -10.36 4.01 -4.35
C LEU A 217 -9.37 5.17 -4.49
N VAL A 218 -9.28 6.03 -3.49
CA VAL A 218 -8.48 7.27 -3.50
C VAL A 218 -7.76 7.44 -2.16
N PRO A 219 -6.96 6.44 -1.75
CA PRO A 219 -6.36 6.38 -0.41
C PRO A 219 -5.42 7.56 -0.11
N GLU A 220 -4.81 8.17 -1.12
CA GLU A 220 -3.94 9.33 -0.99
C GLU A 220 -4.65 10.61 -0.54
N LYS A 221 -5.99 10.66 -0.62
CA LYS A 221 -6.80 11.81 -0.17
C LYS A 221 -7.43 11.60 1.21
N ILE A 222 -6.99 10.57 1.94
CA ILE A 222 -7.49 10.27 3.29
C ILE A 222 -6.60 10.96 4.31
N THR A 223 -7.25 11.63 5.27
CA THR A 223 -6.59 12.27 6.42
C THR A 223 -6.37 11.28 7.56
N ASP A 224 -5.49 11.61 8.51
CA ASP A 224 -5.23 10.77 9.69
C ASP A 224 -6.48 10.60 10.56
N GLU A 225 -7.29 11.64 10.69
CA GLU A 225 -8.55 11.60 11.44
C GLU A 225 -9.56 10.66 10.76
N GLU A 226 -9.66 10.73 9.43
CA GLU A 226 -10.49 9.85 8.62
C GLU A 226 -10.00 8.39 8.71
N ALA A 227 -8.68 8.15 8.60
CA ALA A 227 -8.08 6.83 8.76
C ALA A 227 -8.31 6.26 10.16
N SER A 228 -8.22 7.10 11.20
CA SER A 228 -8.51 6.74 12.60
C SER A 228 -9.97 6.35 12.79
N ARG A 229 -10.92 7.11 12.22
CA ARG A 229 -12.35 6.76 12.23
C ARG A 229 -12.64 5.44 11.53
N LEU A 230 -11.86 5.12 10.49
CA LEU A 230 -11.92 3.83 9.82
C LEU A 230 -11.14 2.75 10.58
N GLY A 231 -10.35 3.04 11.62
CA GLY A 231 -9.47 2.06 12.26
C GLY A 231 -8.43 1.48 11.30
N TRP A 232 -7.93 2.28 10.36
CA TRP A 232 -6.98 1.86 9.34
C TRP A 232 -5.54 1.96 9.83
N GLN A 233 -5.14 1.00 10.67
CA GLN A 233 -3.84 1.03 11.35
C GLN A 233 -2.64 1.05 10.40
N GLY A 234 -2.67 0.27 9.32
CA GLY A 234 -1.57 0.27 8.33
C GLY A 234 -1.31 1.65 7.70
N PHE A 235 -2.36 2.45 7.47
CA PHE A 235 -2.22 3.82 6.97
C PHE A 235 -1.61 4.75 8.02
N LEU A 236 -2.10 4.70 9.26
CA LEU A 236 -1.60 5.55 10.34
C LEU A 236 -0.11 5.27 10.62
N ARG A 237 0.28 3.99 10.63
CA ARG A 237 1.69 3.59 10.78
C ARG A 237 2.57 4.10 9.66
N ARG A 238 2.11 4.00 8.40
CA ARG A 238 2.79 4.62 7.26
C ARG A 238 3.01 6.12 7.46
N GLN A 239 1.99 6.85 7.94
CA GLN A 239 2.12 8.29 8.16
C GLN A 239 3.10 8.62 9.26
N SER A 240 3.07 7.91 10.39
CA SER A 240 4.06 8.08 11.46
C SER A 240 5.48 7.78 10.97
N PHE A 241 5.68 6.69 10.20
CA PHE A 241 6.98 6.39 9.59
C PHE A 241 7.46 7.52 8.68
N LEU A 242 6.58 8.03 7.81
CA LEU A 242 6.91 9.15 6.90
C LEU A 242 7.24 10.46 7.62
N ARG A 243 6.74 10.66 8.84
CA ARG A 243 7.06 11.82 9.68
C ARG A 243 8.31 11.62 10.53
N GLY A 244 8.91 10.43 10.52
CA GLY A 244 10.00 10.07 11.41
C GLY A 244 9.56 9.96 12.88
N GLU A 245 8.27 9.72 13.13
CA GLU A 245 7.76 9.48 14.48
C GLU A 245 8.13 8.05 14.94
N PRO A 246 8.40 7.85 16.24
CA PRO A 246 8.67 6.52 16.77
C PRO A 246 7.45 5.62 16.58
N LEU A 247 7.67 4.45 15.98
CA LEU A 247 6.63 3.46 15.77
C LEU A 247 6.44 2.59 17.02
N THR A 248 5.19 2.30 17.36
CA THR A 248 4.87 1.25 18.35
C THR A 248 5.00 -0.11 17.67
N ARG A 249 5.89 -0.99 18.15
CA ARG A 249 6.11 -2.32 17.54
C ARG A 249 4.84 -3.17 17.49
N GLN A 250 4.71 -3.97 16.43
CA GLN A 250 3.66 -4.99 16.31
C GLN A 250 4.23 -6.41 16.43
N GLU A 251 3.39 -7.34 16.88
CA GLU A 251 3.70 -8.77 16.88
C GLU A 251 2.66 -9.50 16.00
N PRO A 252 3.06 -10.12 14.88
CA PRO A 252 4.42 -10.13 14.29
C PRO A 252 4.82 -8.76 13.70
N ASP A 253 6.13 -8.54 13.53
CA ASP A 253 6.68 -7.33 12.90
C ASP A 253 6.08 -7.14 11.50
N ASP A 254 5.64 -5.92 11.21
CA ASP A 254 5.14 -5.53 9.90
C ASP A 254 6.24 -4.87 9.04
N VAL A 255 5.88 -4.51 7.80
CA VAL A 255 6.83 -3.87 6.88
C VAL A 255 7.40 -2.56 7.43
N TRP A 256 6.68 -1.84 8.30
CA TRP A 256 7.13 -0.56 8.84
C TRP A 256 8.11 -0.75 9.99
N ASP A 257 7.89 -1.76 10.84
CA ASP A 257 8.87 -2.16 11.87
C ASP A 257 10.19 -2.59 11.21
N LEU A 258 10.13 -3.41 10.16
CA LEU A 258 11.31 -3.87 9.42
C LEU A 258 12.02 -2.72 8.67
N LEU A 259 11.28 -1.77 8.09
CA LEU A 259 11.88 -0.60 7.45
C LEU A 259 12.58 0.31 8.44
N TYR A 260 12.03 0.47 9.64
CA TYR A 260 12.65 1.24 10.72
C TYR A 260 14.03 0.64 11.06
N ASP A 261 14.09 -0.66 11.31
CA ASP A 261 15.31 -1.36 11.73
C ASP A 261 16.39 -1.34 10.66
N VAL A 262 16.02 -1.65 9.41
CA VAL A 262 17.00 -1.72 8.33
C VAL A 262 17.49 -0.33 7.91
N VAL A 263 16.58 0.66 7.80
CA VAL A 263 16.93 1.95 7.19
C VAL A 263 17.41 2.97 8.21
N LEU A 264 16.76 3.06 9.37
CA LEU A 264 17.13 4.05 10.39
C LEU A 264 18.22 3.52 11.32
N ASP A 265 18.11 2.27 11.77
CA ASP A 265 19.09 1.68 12.68
C ASP A 265 20.27 1.00 11.95
N GLY A 266 20.10 0.71 10.65
CA GLY A 266 21.13 0.02 9.86
C GLY A 266 21.28 -1.46 10.22
N ASP A 267 20.26 -2.07 10.84
CA ASP A 267 20.30 -3.48 11.25
C ASP A 267 20.10 -4.40 10.03
N LEU A 268 21.20 -5.02 9.59
CA LEU A 268 21.20 -5.93 8.46
C LEU A 268 20.71 -7.35 8.81
N THR A 269 20.47 -7.67 10.09
CA THR A 269 20.06 -9.02 10.51
C THR A 269 18.64 -9.37 10.04
N VAL A 270 17.78 -8.37 9.88
CA VAL A 270 16.39 -8.49 9.40
C VAL A 270 16.22 -8.16 7.92
N PHE A 271 17.32 -7.98 7.18
CA PHE A 271 17.30 -7.57 5.77
C PHE A 271 16.49 -8.52 4.86
N ASP A 272 16.65 -9.83 5.02
CA ASP A 272 15.94 -10.82 4.21
C ASP A 272 14.44 -10.88 4.56
N ALA A 273 14.07 -10.57 5.81
CA ALA A 273 12.67 -10.45 6.22
C ALA A 273 12.02 -9.21 5.57
N LEU A 274 12.74 -8.10 5.49
CA LEU A 274 12.30 -6.91 4.77
C LEU A 274 12.11 -7.18 3.27
N ASP A 275 13.07 -7.85 2.62
CA ASP A 275 12.94 -8.25 1.20
C ASP A 275 11.68 -9.10 0.96
N ALA A 276 11.33 -9.99 1.89
CA ALA A 276 10.11 -10.79 1.78
C ALA A 276 8.81 -9.98 1.99
N ALA A 277 8.83 -8.96 2.85
CA ALA A 277 7.65 -8.16 3.20
C ALA A 277 7.35 -7.03 2.21
N LEU A 278 8.37 -6.51 1.49
CA LEU A 278 8.20 -5.40 0.56
C LEU A 278 7.40 -5.78 -0.70
N PRO A 279 6.67 -4.83 -1.32
CA PRO A 279 6.10 -5.03 -2.65
C PRO A 279 7.18 -5.19 -3.71
N ARG A 280 6.83 -5.79 -4.85
CA ARG A 280 7.81 -6.21 -5.87
C ARG A 280 8.70 -5.08 -6.38
N THR A 281 8.19 -3.86 -6.51
CA THR A 281 8.98 -2.71 -6.94
C THR A 281 10.05 -2.36 -5.91
N GLN A 282 9.67 -2.23 -4.63
CA GLN A 282 10.59 -1.93 -3.54
C GLN A 282 11.60 -3.08 -3.28
N GLN A 283 11.22 -4.34 -3.52
CA GLN A 283 12.16 -5.46 -3.49
C GLN A 283 13.30 -5.29 -4.49
N ILE A 284 12.99 -4.82 -5.70
CA ILE A 284 14.01 -4.59 -6.74
C ILE A 284 14.95 -3.48 -6.27
N GLU A 285 14.42 -2.36 -5.77
CA GLU A 285 15.22 -1.26 -5.21
C GLU A 285 16.12 -1.73 -4.06
N LEU A 286 15.60 -2.54 -3.13
CA LEU A 286 16.39 -3.10 -2.01
C LEU A 286 17.51 -4.03 -2.50
N ARG A 287 17.24 -4.86 -3.51
CA ARG A 287 18.24 -5.76 -4.10
C ARG A 287 19.29 -5.01 -4.91
N ASP A 288 18.91 -3.91 -5.54
CA ASP A 288 19.83 -3.03 -6.25
C ASP A 288 20.73 -2.28 -5.26
N LEU A 289 20.23 -1.88 -4.08
CA LEU A 289 21.07 -1.36 -2.99
C LEU A 289 22.12 -2.39 -2.53
N LYS A 290 21.68 -3.64 -2.30
CA LYS A 290 22.58 -4.76 -1.94
C LYS A 290 23.61 -5.05 -3.02
N SER A 291 23.21 -5.03 -4.29
CA SER A 291 24.09 -5.29 -5.43
C SER A 291 25.08 -4.15 -5.64
N GLY A 292 24.65 -2.90 -5.48
CA GLY A 292 25.50 -1.72 -5.58
C GLY A 292 26.59 -1.70 -4.52
N ALA A 293 26.31 -2.21 -3.32
CA ALA A 293 27.29 -2.32 -2.23
C ALA A 293 28.50 -3.19 -2.60
N LEU A 294 28.35 -4.20 -3.48
CA LEU A 294 29.47 -5.03 -3.93
C LEU A 294 30.53 -4.25 -4.74
N SER A 295 30.10 -3.20 -5.44
CA SER A 295 30.98 -2.36 -6.27
C SER A 295 31.19 -0.95 -5.71
N GLY A 296 30.45 -0.58 -4.66
CA GLY A 296 30.36 0.80 -4.19
C GLY A 296 29.79 1.73 -5.27
N GLN A 297 28.87 1.24 -6.10
CA GLN A 297 28.24 2.01 -7.17
C GLN A 297 26.73 1.83 -7.14
N TRP A 298 26.01 2.94 -7.07
CA TRP A 298 24.54 2.96 -7.11
C TRP A 298 24.04 3.91 -8.19
N PRO A 299 22.81 3.70 -8.68
CA PRO A 299 22.10 4.68 -9.49
C PRO A 299 22.09 6.06 -8.83
N THR A 300 22.16 7.12 -9.65
CA THR A 300 22.18 8.51 -9.16
C THR A 300 20.99 8.82 -8.24
N ALA A 301 19.79 8.33 -8.57
CA ALA A 301 18.59 8.57 -7.77
C ALA A 301 18.72 8.02 -6.33
N MET A 302 19.31 6.83 -6.15
CA MET A 302 19.56 6.27 -4.82
C MET A 302 20.62 7.06 -4.06
N GLY A 303 21.70 7.48 -4.74
CA GLY A 303 22.75 8.27 -4.11
C GLY A 303 22.31 9.67 -3.67
N GLU A 304 21.25 10.22 -4.28
CA GLU A 304 20.63 11.49 -3.90
C GLU A 304 19.56 11.35 -2.81
N ASP A 305 19.10 10.13 -2.52
CA ASP A 305 18.14 9.84 -1.45
C ASP A 305 18.87 9.74 -0.10
N LEU A 306 18.88 10.85 0.63
CA LEU A 306 19.55 10.96 1.93
C LEU A 306 19.04 9.94 2.95
N GLY A 307 17.79 9.48 2.83
CA GLY A 307 17.23 8.47 3.72
C GLY A 307 17.79 7.06 3.52
N LEU A 308 18.52 6.82 2.42
CA LEU A 308 19.18 5.54 2.17
C LEU A 308 20.63 5.50 2.64
N TRP A 309 21.23 6.64 2.99
CA TRP A 309 22.67 6.73 3.21
C TRP A 309 23.14 5.87 4.38
N GLN A 310 22.37 5.80 5.46
CA GLN A 310 22.68 4.94 6.61
C GLN A 310 22.75 3.46 6.19
N LEU A 311 21.72 2.98 5.47
CA LEU A 311 21.69 1.61 4.94
C LEU A 311 22.80 1.35 3.92
N MET A 312 23.05 2.31 3.01
CA MET A 312 24.13 2.19 2.02
C MET A 312 25.50 2.09 2.70
N ALA A 313 25.72 2.87 3.76
CA ALA A 313 26.94 2.82 4.56
C ALA A 313 27.07 1.48 5.30
N ALA A 314 26.00 0.98 5.91
CA ALA A 314 25.97 -0.31 6.59
C ALA A 314 26.25 -1.50 5.64
N LEU A 315 25.74 -1.44 4.41
CA LEU A 315 25.95 -2.49 3.40
C LEU A 315 27.35 -2.46 2.77
N TRP A 316 27.99 -1.28 2.71
CA TRP A 316 29.20 -1.09 1.94
C TRP A 316 30.45 -0.94 2.81
N GLU A 317 31.32 -1.94 2.74
CA GLU A 317 32.65 -1.92 3.35
C GLU A 317 33.75 -1.73 2.29
N PRO A 318 34.10 -0.48 1.93
CA PRO A 318 35.13 -0.26 0.92
C PRO A 318 36.49 -0.80 1.38
N ARG A 319 37.18 -1.51 0.49
CA ARG A 319 38.56 -1.97 0.72
C ARG A 319 39.61 -0.97 0.21
N GLU A 320 39.22 -0.15 -0.76
CA GLU A 320 40.08 0.85 -1.39
C GLU A 320 39.78 2.27 -0.88
N THR A 321 40.55 3.24 -1.37
CA THR A 321 40.30 4.66 -1.09
C THR A 321 39.03 5.12 -1.82
N VAL A 322 38.15 5.79 -1.09
CA VAL A 322 36.89 6.31 -1.64
C VAL A 322 37.15 7.63 -2.36
N ASP A 323 36.64 7.76 -3.59
CA ASP A 323 36.65 9.04 -4.31
C ASP A 323 35.56 9.97 -3.75
N ALA A 324 35.97 10.92 -2.91
CA ALA A 324 35.08 11.89 -2.29
C ALA A 324 34.41 12.81 -3.32
N GLY A 325 35.01 13.00 -4.50
CA GLY A 325 34.48 13.91 -5.52
C GLY A 325 33.23 13.41 -6.23
N ARG A 326 32.91 12.11 -6.07
CA ARG A 326 31.86 11.43 -6.82
C ARG A 326 30.45 11.89 -6.45
N SER A 327 30.15 11.97 -5.16
CA SER A 327 28.89 12.52 -4.64
C SER A 327 29.02 12.88 -3.15
N PRO A 328 28.09 13.67 -2.60
CA PRO A 328 28.07 14.00 -1.18
C PRO A 328 28.12 12.78 -0.23
N PHE A 329 27.47 11.67 -0.60
CA PHE A 329 27.54 10.41 0.15
C PHE A 329 28.99 9.88 0.25
N TYR A 330 29.69 9.78 -0.89
CA TYR A 330 31.07 9.30 -0.92
C TYR A 330 32.03 10.23 -0.18
N ALA A 331 31.75 11.54 -0.17
CA ALA A 331 32.52 12.51 0.61
C ALA A 331 32.36 12.24 2.12
N LEU A 332 31.14 11.97 2.59
CA LEU A 332 30.91 11.66 4.00
C LEU A 332 31.56 10.32 4.41
N ILE A 333 31.40 9.26 3.60
CA ILE A 333 32.09 7.98 3.81
C ILE A 333 33.62 8.15 3.82
N ALA A 334 34.16 8.96 2.90
CA ALA A 334 35.58 9.28 2.85
C ALA A 334 36.05 9.98 4.14
N ALA A 335 35.27 10.93 4.67
CA ALA A 335 35.59 11.62 5.92
C ALA A 335 35.59 10.65 7.11
N GLN A 336 34.53 9.86 7.27
CA GLN A 336 34.42 8.84 8.32
C GLN A 336 35.59 7.86 8.27
N ARG A 337 35.91 7.31 7.10
CA ARG A 337 37.05 6.40 6.94
C ARG A 337 38.40 7.03 7.26
N ALA A 338 38.62 8.28 6.84
CA ALA A 338 39.84 8.97 7.18
C ALA A 338 39.97 9.16 8.70
N TYR A 339 38.87 9.49 9.38
CA TYR A 339 38.84 9.62 10.82
C TYR A 339 39.01 8.28 11.56
N ASP A 340 38.33 7.24 11.11
CA ASP A 340 38.47 5.89 11.70
C ASP A 340 39.88 5.33 11.48
N ALA A 341 40.53 5.61 10.34
CA ALA A 341 41.92 5.27 10.12
C ALA A 341 42.86 6.02 11.09
N VAL A 342 42.58 7.30 11.41
CA VAL A 342 43.31 8.03 12.45
C VAL A 342 43.13 7.37 13.81
N LYS A 343 41.90 7.03 14.22
CA LYS A 343 41.61 6.36 15.50
C LYS A 343 42.23 4.96 15.57
N ALA A 344 42.34 4.26 14.45
CA ALA A 344 43.01 2.96 14.35
C ALA A 344 44.55 3.07 14.32
N GLY A 345 45.11 4.29 14.23
CA GLY A 345 46.54 4.53 14.12
C GLY A 345 47.14 4.31 12.73
N ASP A 346 46.33 4.00 11.71
CA ASP A 346 46.77 3.89 10.32
C ASP A 346 46.83 5.28 9.65
N LEU A 347 47.89 6.01 9.98
CA LEU A 347 48.08 7.37 9.48
C LEU A 347 48.30 7.43 7.96
N GLU A 348 48.80 6.36 7.35
CA GLU A 348 49.03 6.33 5.90
C GLU A 348 47.71 6.21 5.14
N ALA A 349 46.82 5.31 5.57
CA ALA A 349 45.46 5.22 5.04
C ALA A 349 44.68 6.50 5.31
N ALA A 350 44.78 7.07 6.52
CA ALA A 350 44.17 8.36 6.85
C ALA A 350 44.63 9.47 5.90
N ALA A 351 45.94 9.61 5.66
CA ALA A 351 46.50 10.61 4.76
C ALA A 351 46.02 10.42 3.31
N ARG A 352 46.00 9.18 2.80
CA ARG A 352 45.50 8.88 1.45
C ARG A 352 44.03 9.29 1.29
N GLN A 353 43.19 8.92 2.26
CA GLN A 353 41.77 9.23 2.21
C GLN A 353 41.48 10.72 2.43
N ALA A 354 42.18 11.38 3.37
CA ALA A 354 42.08 12.81 3.61
C ALA A 354 42.50 13.66 2.40
N HIS A 355 43.51 13.20 1.64
CA HIS A 355 43.92 13.86 0.40
C HIS A 355 42.82 13.87 -0.67
N SER A 356 41.99 12.83 -0.72
CA SER A 356 40.81 12.73 -1.61
C SER A 356 39.82 13.87 -1.35
N LEU A 357 39.61 14.21 -0.06
CA LEU A 357 38.74 15.30 0.40
C LEU A 357 39.38 16.67 0.15
N ALA A 358 40.63 16.86 0.56
CA ALA A 358 41.34 18.14 0.52
C ALA A 358 41.58 18.66 -0.92
N ARG A 359 41.75 17.76 -1.91
CA ARG A 359 41.82 18.16 -3.34
C ARG A 359 40.52 18.77 -3.87
N GLY A 360 39.40 18.62 -3.16
CA GLY A 360 38.07 19.10 -3.56
C GLY A 360 37.97 20.60 -3.80
N GLY A 361 38.75 21.42 -3.08
CA GLY A 361 38.66 22.88 -3.13
C GLY A 361 39.19 23.55 -4.42
N SER A 362 39.97 22.86 -5.25
CA SER A 362 40.63 23.48 -6.42
C SER A 362 39.96 23.25 -7.77
N SER A 363 38.94 22.38 -7.87
CA SER A 363 38.22 22.12 -9.13
C SER A 363 36.72 22.36 -8.96
N SER A 364 36.16 23.34 -9.68
CA SER A 364 34.74 23.74 -9.65
C SER A 364 33.72 22.66 -10.04
N SER A 365 34.18 21.45 -10.39
CA SER A 365 33.34 20.32 -10.84
C SER A 365 33.02 19.28 -9.76
N ARG A 366 33.59 19.38 -8.55
CA ARG A 366 33.39 18.38 -7.47
C ARG A 366 32.26 18.77 -6.52
N ARG A 367 31.43 17.80 -6.12
CA ARG A 367 30.28 17.97 -5.21
C ARG A 367 30.67 17.69 -3.74
N ILE A 368 31.69 18.36 -3.21
CA ILE A 368 32.12 18.22 -1.80
C ILE A 368 31.77 19.52 -1.07
N SER A 369 31.17 19.43 0.12
CA SER A 369 30.84 20.60 0.93
C SER A 369 32.11 21.24 1.50
N VAL A 370 32.06 22.54 1.76
CA VAL A 370 33.21 23.30 2.29
C VAL A 370 33.63 22.73 3.66
N GLU A 371 32.65 22.35 4.48
CA GLU A 371 32.87 21.79 5.82
C GLU A 371 33.63 20.46 5.76
N LEU A 372 33.36 19.61 4.77
CA LEU A 372 34.07 18.33 4.59
C LEU A 372 35.46 18.52 3.96
N VAL A 373 35.65 19.55 3.12
CA VAL A 373 36.99 19.92 2.64
C VAL A 373 37.86 20.38 3.82
N GLU A 374 37.29 21.18 4.72
CA GLU A 374 37.95 21.65 5.94
C GLU A 374 38.40 20.49 6.83
N GLU A 375 37.50 19.53 7.10
CA GLU A 375 37.82 18.31 7.86
C GLU A 375 38.91 17.50 7.17
N GLY A 376 38.82 17.34 5.84
CA GLY A 376 39.84 16.66 5.04
C GLY A 376 41.23 17.32 5.16
N CYS A 377 41.28 18.65 5.14
CA CYS A 377 42.51 19.41 5.38
C CYS A 377 43.03 19.21 6.81
N ALA A 378 42.19 19.29 7.82
CA ALA A 378 42.62 19.09 9.21
C ALA A 378 43.12 17.66 9.48
N LEU A 379 42.47 16.64 8.91
CA LEU A 379 42.91 15.24 8.95
C LEU A 379 44.26 15.05 8.25
N ALA A 380 44.43 15.63 7.06
CA ALA A 380 45.69 15.56 6.32
C ALA A 380 46.84 16.26 7.07
N ALA A 381 46.56 17.42 7.69
CA ALA A 381 47.52 18.15 8.51
C ALA A 381 47.97 17.32 9.72
N TYR A 382 47.02 16.73 10.45
CA TYR A 382 47.30 15.85 11.58
C TYR A 382 48.16 14.65 11.17
N ALA A 383 47.74 13.91 10.13
CA ALA A 383 48.45 12.73 9.67
C ALA A 383 49.89 13.06 9.24
N ALA A 384 50.08 14.15 8.48
CA ALA A 384 51.40 14.60 8.06
C ALA A 384 52.29 15.04 9.23
N ALA A 385 51.73 15.77 10.20
CA ALA A 385 52.47 16.20 11.39
C ALA A 385 52.94 15.02 12.24
N VAL A 386 52.07 14.04 12.51
CA VAL A 386 52.43 12.85 13.29
C VAL A 386 53.41 11.95 12.53
N GLN A 387 53.23 11.75 11.21
CA GLN A 387 54.19 11.00 10.40
C GLN A 387 55.58 11.65 10.38
N SER A 388 55.66 12.98 10.46
CA SER A 388 56.93 13.70 10.49
C SER A 388 57.78 13.35 11.72
N GLU A 389 57.15 12.98 12.84
CA GLU A 389 57.85 12.56 14.06
C GLU A 389 58.62 11.25 13.86
N ASN A 390 58.10 10.38 12.98
CA ASN A 390 58.66 9.07 12.66
C ASN A 390 59.54 9.07 11.40
N ALA A 391 59.69 10.21 10.72
CA ALA A 391 60.46 10.30 9.49
C ALA A 391 61.98 10.14 9.74
N GLU A 392 62.60 9.21 9.02
CA GLU A 392 64.02 8.85 9.21
C GLU A 392 64.99 9.95 8.71
N SER A 393 64.61 10.68 7.66
CA SER A 393 65.47 11.72 7.06
C SER A 393 64.97 13.14 7.38
N PRO A 394 65.87 14.11 7.62
CA PRO A 394 65.50 15.51 7.84
C PRO A 394 64.69 16.09 6.67
N ALA A 395 65.06 15.78 5.43
CA ALA A 395 64.37 16.28 4.26
C ALA A 395 62.92 15.74 4.13
N ALA A 396 62.70 14.46 4.45
CA ALA A 396 61.35 13.90 4.45
C ALA A 396 60.48 14.52 5.55
N ARG A 397 61.05 14.71 6.74
CA ARG A 397 60.37 15.40 7.84
C ARG A 397 59.97 16.82 7.46
N ASP A 398 60.89 17.61 6.94
CA ASP A 398 60.62 19.02 6.65
C ASP A 398 59.54 19.14 5.56
N ARG A 399 59.53 18.25 4.56
CA ARG A 399 58.43 18.16 3.56
C ARG A 399 57.08 17.81 4.18
N LEU A 400 57.03 16.88 5.13
CA LEU A 400 55.80 16.51 5.84
C LEU A 400 55.31 17.65 6.72
N LEU A 401 56.21 18.37 7.39
CA LEU A 401 55.86 19.56 8.18
C LEU A 401 55.33 20.70 7.31
N ASP A 402 55.97 20.96 6.16
CA ASP A 402 55.49 21.96 5.21
C ASP A 402 54.10 21.59 4.66
N SER A 403 53.88 20.30 4.40
CA SER A 403 52.56 19.80 3.99
C SER A 403 51.53 19.94 5.12
N ALA A 404 51.91 19.62 6.36
CA ALA A 404 51.04 19.73 7.51
C ALA A 404 50.60 21.18 7.75
N GLU A 405 51.54 22.13 7.71
CA GLU A 405 51.23 23.55 7.88
C GLU A 405 50.35 24.07 6.75
N LYS A 406 50.66 23.73 5.49
CA LYS A 406 49.81 24.10 4.35
C LYS A 406 48.38 23.60 4.50
N TYR A 407 48.19 22.34 4.90
CA TYR A 407 46.84 21.80 5.11
C TYR A 407 46.13 22.44 6.30
N ALA A 408 46.84 22.74 7.38
CA ALA A 408 46.27 23.43 8.54
C ALA A 408 45.87 24.88 8.22
N GLU A 409 46.64 25.58 7.40
CA GLU A 409 46.28 26.91 6.86
C GLU A 409 45.01 26.81 6.01
N MET A 410 44.96 25.86 5.08
CA MET A 410 43.76 25.64 4.26
C MET A 410 42.53 25.30 5.09
N ALA A 411 42.66 24.59 6.21
CA ALA A 411 41.54 24.36 7.12
C ALA A 411 41.14 25.65 7.84
N ALA A 412 42.11 26.42 8.35
CA ALA A 412 41.86 27.66 9.09
C ALA A 412 41.26 28.79 8.22
N ASP A 413 41.60 28.85 6.93
CA ASP A 413 41.09 29.87 5.99
C ASP A 413 39.55 29.90 5.89
N HIS A 414 38.88 28.80 6.28
CA HIS A 414 37.42 28.68 6.27
C HIS A 414 36.74 29.23 7.55
N GLY A 415 37.51 29.73 8.53
CA GLY A 415 37.01 30.50 9.67
C GLY A 415 36.54 29.69 10.89
N SER A 416 36.89 28.40 10.98
CA SER A 416 36.62 27.61 12.19
C SER A 416 37.62 27.91 13.31
N SER A 417 37.09 28.26 14.48
CA SER A 417 37.90 28.53 15.67
C SER A 417 38.77 27.33 16.08
N VAL A 418 38.31 26.10 15.86
CA VAL A 418 39.05 24.86 16.14
C VAL A 418 40.19 24.70 15.14
N ALA A 419 39.96 24.95 13.85
CA ALA A 419 40.99 24.88 12.82
C ALA A 419 42.09 25.93 13.04
N GLU A 420 41.74 27.17 13.39
CA GLU A 420 42.69 28.22 13.75
C GLU A 420 43.51 27.88 15.01
N ARG A 421 42.87 27.27 16.01
CA ARG A 421 43.56 26.78 17.22
C ARG A 421 44.55 25.67 16.86
N ASN A 422 44.12 24.69 16.08
CA ASN A 422 44.95 23.59 15.57
C ASN A 422 46.17 24.10 14.79
N LEU A 423 46.00 25.12 13.94
CA LEU A 423 47.12 25.76 13.24
C LEU A 423 48.09 26.45 14.20
N ARG A 424 47.60 27.17 15.21
CA ARG A 424 48.45 27.79 16.25
C ARG A 424 49.24 26.74 17.03
N LEU A 425 48.62 25.62 17.40
CA LEU A 425 49.28 24.50 18.06
C LEU A 425 50.40 23.92 17.19
N LEU A 426 50.12 23.69 15.91
CA LEU A 426 51.10 23.16 14.96
C LEU A 426 52.30 24.10 14.80
N ARG A 427 52.09 25.41 14.63
CA ARG A 427 53.16 26.40 14.51
C ARG A 427 54.01 26.48 15.78
N ALA A 428 53.38 26.58 16.94
CA ALA A 428 54.10 26.62 18.23
C ALA A 428 54.92 25.34 18.46
N TRP A 429 54.35 24.17 18.13
CA TRP A 429 55.06 22.91 18.20
C TRP A 429 56.23 22.84 17.20
N ARG A 430 56.05 23.35 15.97
CA ARG A 430 57.09 23.43 14.92
C ARG A 430 58.24 24.36 15.30
N GLU A 431 57.97 25.48 15.98
CA GLU A 431 59.00 26.42 16.46
C GLU A 431 59.80 25.88 17.65
N THR A 432 59.20 24.98 18.44
CA THR A 432 59.87 24.36 19.59
C THR A 432 61.06 23.51 19.15
N ARG A 433 62.23 23.73 19.78
CA ARG A 433 63.46 22.97 19.48
C ARG A 433 63.23 21.47 19.64
N ARG A 434 63.67 20.67 18.66
CA ARG A 434 63.44 19.21 18.60
C ARG A 434 63.74 18.48 19.92
N ASN A 435 64.84 18.80 20.60
CA ASN A 435 65.26 18.10 21.81
C ASN A 435 64.36 18.35 23.03
N VAL A 436 63.50 19.37 22.97
CA VAL A 436 62.57 19.77 24.04
C VAL A 436 61.12 19.54 23.60
N ARG A 437 60.92 19.18 22.33
CA ARG A 437 59.61 19.03 21.71
C ARG A 437 58.98 17.71 22.17
N GLY A 438 57.78 17.79 22.75
CA GLY A 438 56.95 16.62 23.07
C GLY A 438 56.26 16.04 21.83
N ARG A 439 55.54 14.93 22.00
CA ARG A 439 54.73 14.31 20.94
C ARG A 439 53.62 15.24 20.44
N PHE A 440 53.38 15.26 19.13
CA PHE A 440 52.30 16.05 18.54
C PHE A 440 50.95 15.36 18.60
N SER A 441 50.93 14.04 18.40
CA SER A 441 49.73 13.20 18.35
C SER A 441 48.75 13.47 19.49
N ASN A 442 47.46 13.45 19.22
CA ASN A 442 46.43 13.62 20.25
C ASN A 442 46.31 12.31 21.05
N PRO A 443 46.50 12.33 22.38
CA PRO A 443 46.54 11.10 23.18
C PRO A 443 45.18 10.37 23.25
N PHE A 444 44.04 11.03 23.00
CA PHE A 444 42.75 10.35 22.87
C PHE A 444 42.69 9.51 21.58
N LEU A 445 43.17 10.07 20.47
CA LEU A 445 43.22 9.35 19.20
C LEU A 445 44.23 8.19 19.25
N GLU A 446 45.34 8.33 20.01
CA GLU A 446 46.31 7.25 20.26
C GLU A 446 45.69 6.02 20.94
N ILE A 447 44.66 6.22 21.78
CA ILE A 447 43.92 5.13 22.46
C ILE A 447 42.60 4.76 21.74
N GLY A 448 42.38 5.30 20.54
CA GLY A 448 41.23 5.02 19.69
C GLY A 448 39.92 5.64 20.17
N LEU A 449 39.99 6.74 20.93
CA LEU A 449 38.82 7.50 21.39
C LEU A 449 38.73 8.86 20.73
N ASP A 450 37.51 9.39 20.69
CA ASP A 450 37.28 10.76 20.26
C ASP A 450 37.93 11.75 21.25
N HIS A 451 38.28 12.94 20.75
CA HIS A 451 38.90 13.99 21.57
C HIS A 451 37.98 14.37 22.73
N GLY A 452 38.48 14.21 23.96
CA GLY A 452 37.73 14.58 25.17
C GLY A 452 36.72 13.54 25.65
N ALA A 453 36.82 12.28 25.19
CA ALA A 453 35.96 11.21 25.70
C ALA A 453 36.17 10.94 27.20
N ASP A 454 35.10 10.95 28.00
CA ASP A 454 35.14 10.76 29.46
C ASP A 454 35.62 9.36 29.88
N ALA A 455 35.36 8.34 29.05
CA ALA A 455 35.68 6.94 29.33
C ALA A 455 37.17 6.56 29.09
N TRP A 456 38.06 7.54 28.96
CA TRP A 456 39.46 7.30 28.61
C TRP A 456 40.22 6.45 29.64
N GLU A 457 39.92 6.57 30.93
CA GLU A 457 40.57 5.75 31.97
C GLU A 457 40.25 4.26 31.83
N GLU A 458 38.99 3.94 31.55
CA GLU A 458 38.52 2.56 31.35
C GLU A 458 39.16 1.98 30.10
N ARG A 459 39.19 2.76 29.01
CA ARG A 459 39.86 2.36 27.77
C ARG A 459 41.34 2.09 27.95
N CYS A 460 42.06 2.93 28.69
CA CYS A 460 43.47 2.69 29.01
C CYS A 460 43.65 1.36 29.76
N ARG A 461 42.80 1.05 30.75
CA ARG A 461 42.87 -0.23 31.49
C ARG A 461 42.60 -1.44 30.58
N GLU A 462 41.67 -1.32 29.63
CA GLU A 462 41.40 -2.37 28.65
C GLU A 462 42.61 -2.63 27.73
N ILE A 463 43.14 -1.57 27.11
CA ILE A 463 44.29 -1.65 26.20
C ILE A 463 45.52 -2.20 26.95
N PHE A 464 45.74 -1.76 28.19
CA PHE A 464 46.86 -2.22 29.01
C PHE A 464 46.87 -3.75 29.20
N ARG A 465 45.69 -4.36 29.43
CA ARG A 465 45.53 -5.82 29.50
C ARG A 465 45.82 -6.49 28.16
N GLY A 466 45.45 -5.86 27.05
CA GLY A 466 45.73 -6.35 25.70
C GLY A 466 47.22 -6.31 25.31
N TYR A 467 48.02 -5.46 25.94
CA TYR A 467 49.47 -5.32 25.71
C TYR A 467 50.34 -6.06 26.73
N GLU A 468 49.80 -7.04 27.45
CA GLU A 468 50.59 -7.85 28.38
C GLU A 468 51.77 -8.52 27.66
N GLY A 469 52.99 -8.19 28.08
CA GLY A 469 54.24 -8.68 27.48
C GLY A 469 54.85 -7.78 26.41
N ASP A 470 54.16 -6.74 25.93
CA ASP A 470 54.74 -5.71 25.05
C ASP A 470 55.09 -4.44 25.84
N THR A 471 56.32 -4.40 26.34
CA THR A 471 56.83 -3.27 27.13
C THR A 471 56.81 -1.94 26.37
N ARG A 472 56.96 -1.97 25.04
CA ARG A 472 57.00 -0.76 24.21
C ARG A 472 55.59 -0.19 24.05
N ALA A 473 54.61 -1.04 23.79
CA ALA A 473 53.21 -0.64 23.70
C ALA A 473 52.68 -0.13 25.05
N GLN A 474 52.99 -0.82 26.15
CA GLN A 474 52.64 -0.36 27.50
C GLN A 474 53.26 1.00 27.85
N SER A 475 54.54 1.22 27.51
CA SER A 475 55.19 2.51 27.72
C SER A 475 54.56 3.63 26.89
N ALA A 476 54.17 3.36 25.65
CA ALA A 476 53.47 4.34 24.82
C ALA A 476 52.09 4.70 25.40
N LEU A 477 51.35 3.71 25.91
CA LEU A 477 50.07 3.91 26.57
C LEU A 477 50.19 4.76 27.85
N ASN A 478 51.15 4.46 28.71
CA ASN A 478 51.40 5.24 29.93
C ASN A 478 51.73 6.71 29.60
N MET A 479 52.50 6.95 28.54
CA MET A 479 52.79 8.31 28.07
C MET A 479 51.53 9.05 27.59
N ALA A 480 50.62 8.37 26.88
CA ALA A 480 49.35 8.96 26.46
C ALA A 480 48.47 9.31 27.68
N GLU A 481 48.36 8.38 28.64
CA GLU A 481 47.64 8.56 29.90
C GLU A 481 48.21 9.72 30.74
N GLU A 482 49.53 9.83 30.87
CA GLU A 482 50.19 10.94 31.56
C GLU A 482 49.90 12.29 30.89
N ARG A 483 49.87 12.34 29.54
CA ARG A 483 49.53 13.56 28.80
C ARG A 483 48.08 13.97 29.05
N ILE A 484 47.13 13.03 29.04
CA ILE A 484 45.72 13.32 29.33
C ILE A 484 45.57 13.87 30.76
N ARG A 485 46.19 13.23 31.75
CA ARG A 485 46.19 13.73 33.14
C ARG A 485 46.88 15.07 33.29
N GLY A 486 47.96 15.31 32.55
CA GLY A 486 48.66 16.58 32.52
C GLY A 486 47.77 17.72 32.00
N ALA A 487 47.01 17.45 30.93
CA ALA A 487 46.06 18.40 30.36
C ALA A 487 44.91 18.73 31.34
N LEU A 488 44.38 17.74 32.08
CA LEU A 488 43.35 17.97 33.11
C LEU A 488 43.80 18.92 34.23
N ARG A 489 45.11 19.03 34.49
CA ARG A 489 45.69 19.93 35.50
C ARG A 489 46.02 21.32 34.95
N ASN A 490 45.94 21.52 33.64
CA ASN A 490 46.26 22.76 32.95
C ASN A 490 44.99 23.63 32.82
N GLU A 491 45.12 24.95 32.95
CA GLU A 491 44.02 25.90 32.74
C GLU A 491 43.45 25.83 31.31
N ALA A 492 44.27 25.46 30.33
CA ALA A 492 43.83 25.26 28.94
C ALA A 492 43.09 23.93 28.72
N GLY A 493 42.99 23.05 29.73
CA GLY A 493 42.32 21.76 29.60
C GLY A 493 42.83 20.93 28.42
N TRP A 494 41.92 20.32 27.65
CA TRP A 494 42.24 19.49 26.48
C TRP A 494 42.59 20.30 25.23
N ASP A 495 42.39 21.62 25.22
CA ASP A 495 42.68 22.50 24.08
C ASP A 495 44.18 22.57 23.74
N VAL A 496 45.04 21.98 24.58
CA VAL A 496 46.48 21.79 24.32
C VAL A 496 46.77 20.73 23.26
N PHE A 497 45.77 19.91 22.88
CA PHE A 497 45.90 18.88 21.86
C PHE A 497 45.25 19.28 20.55
N TYR A 498 45.78 18.76 19.45
CA TYR A 498 45.17 18.89 18.13
C TYR A 498 43.82 18.15 18.10
N GLN A 499 42.73 18.87 17.82
CA GLN A 499 41.38 18.31 17.87
C GLN A 499 40.95 17.75 16.51
N LEU A 500 40.45 16.51 16.51
CA LEU A 500 39.75 15.86 15.40
C LEU A 500 38.56 15.03 15.95
N PRO A 501 37.39 15.05 15.28
CA PRO A 501 37.04 15.92 14.16
C PRO A 501 36.99 17.40 14.59
N LEU A 502 37.02 18.33 13.64
CA LEU A 502 36.81 19.75 13.95
C LEU A 502 35.40 19.98 14.49
N ASP A 503 34.41 19.28 13.91
CA ASP A 503 33.02 19.25 14.35
C ASP A 503 32.43 17.84 14.18
N PRO A 504 32.13 17.13 15.28
CA PRO A 504 31.56 15.78 15.23
C PRO A 504 30.24 15.68 14.46
N SER A 505 29.44 16.75 14.41
CA SER A 505 28.14 16.73 13.73
C SER A 505 28.26 16.54 12.22
N ARG A 506 29.42 16.88 11.62
CA ARG A 506 29.70 16.74 10.18
C ARG A 506 29.85 15.29 9.72
N TYR A 507 30.01 14.37 10.66
CA TYR A 507 30.20 12.94 10.40
C TYR A 507 28.90 12.14 10.55
N VAL A 508 27.81 12.78 10.99
CA VAL A 508 26.54 12.11 11.24
C VAL A 508 25.84 11.85 9.89
N MET A 509 25.41 10.60 9.70
CA MET A 509 24.59 10.24 8.54
C MET A 509 23.20 10.89 8.64
N PRO A 510 22.64 11.40 7.53
CA PRO A 510 21.28 11.91 7.53
C PRO A 510 20.28 10.81 7.93
N SER A 511 19.37 11.14 8.85
CA SER A 511 18.32 10.23 9.35
C SER A 511 16.95 10.49 8.71
N GLN A 512 16.94 10.75 7.40
CA GLN A 512 15.70 11.05 6.67
C GLN A 512 14.94 9.77 6.30
N VAL A 513 13.63 9.89 6.04
CA VAL A 513 12.83 8.78 5.54
C VAL A 513 13.20 8.51 4.07
N PRO A 514 13.50 7.26 3.67
CA PRO A 514 13.85 6.93 2.29
C PRO A 514 12.67 7.13 1.36
N ARG A 515 12.92 7.60 0.14
CA ARG A 515 11.87 7.73 -0.90
C ARG A 515 11.69 6.44 -1.69
N HIS A 516 12.78 5.71 -1.96
CA HIS A 516 12.74 4.53 -2.84
C HIS A 516 12.16 3.28 -2.17
N LEU A 517 12.42 3.10 -0.87
CA LEU A 517 12.02 1.90 -0.14
C LEU A 517 10.62 1.98 0.49
N VAL A 518 10.01 3.17 0.54
CA VAL A 518 8.65 3.33 1.09
C VAL A 518 7.62 2.71 0.14
N PRO A 519 6.83 1.73 0.61
CA PRO A 519 5.70 1.20 -0.15
C PRO A 519 4.68 2.30 -0.53
N PRO A 520 4.07 2.21 -1.72
CA PRO A 520 2.97 3.10 -2.09
C PRO A 520 1.79 2.91 -1.12
N VAL A 521 0.94 3.93 -1.02
CA VAL A 521 -0.28 3.80 -0.22
C VAL A 521 -1.23 2.82 -0.93
N GLU A 522 -1.62 1.75 -0.24
CA GLU A 522 -2.62 0.82 -0.72
C GLU A 522 -4.02 1.30 -0.35
N GLY A 523 -5.04 0.87 -1.10
CA GLY A 523 -6.44 1.12 -0.74
C GLY A 523 -6.84 0.34 0.51
N LEU A 524 -7.81 0.87 1.27
CA LEU A 524 -8.37 0.15 2.42
C LEU A 524 -8.87 -1.25 1.97
N PRO A 525 -8.44 -2.34 2.64
CA PRO A 525 -8.94 -3.67 2.32
C PRO A 525 -10.45 -3.79 2.47
N ARG A 526 -11.06 -4.65 1.66
CA ARG A 526 -12.48 -4.97 1.73
C ARG A 526 -12.89 -5.38 3.15
N ARG A 527 -13.97 -4.79 3.66
CA ARG A 527 -14.57 -5.13 4.96
C ARG A 527 -15.96 -5.74 4.86
N THR A 528 -16.59 -5.66 3.69
CA THR A 528 -17.88 -6.31 3.49
C THR A 528 -17.70 -7.81 3.26
N PRO A 529 -18.64 -8.64 3.75
CA PRO A 529 -18.67 -10.05 3.39
C PRO A 529 -19.02 -10.23 1.90
N VAL A 530 -19.00 -11.48 1.45
CA VAL A 530 -19.55 -11.84 0.13
C VAL A 530 -21.04 -11.50 0.10
N THR A 531 -21.52 -10.96 -1.04
CA THR A 531 -22.93 -10.61 -1.27
C THR A 531 -23.86 -11.75 -0.82
N SER A 532 -24.75 -11.43 0.12
CA SER A 532 -25.66 -12.38 0.74
C SER A 532 -26.84 -12.72 -0.19
N GLY A 533 -27.47 -13.87 0.05
CA GLY A 533 -28.67 -14.27 -0.71
C GLY A 533 -29.83 -13.26 -0.56
N ARG A 534 -29.94 -12.60 0.61
CA ARG A 534 -30.96 -11.57 0.85
C ARG A 534 -30.71 -10.30 0.02
N GLU A 535 -29.47 -9.86 -0.07
CA GLU A 535 -29.09 -8.72 -0.92
C GLU A 535 -29.33 -9.06 -2.40
N LEU A 536 -28.97 -10.26 -2.82
CA LEU A 536 -29.23 -10.72 -4.18
C LEU A 536 -30.74 -10.77 -4.49
N GLU A 537 -31.57 -11.25 -3.56
CA GLU A 537 -33.03 -11.23 -3.71
C GLU A 537 -33.59 -9.80 -3.77
N THR A 538 -33.01 -8.86 -3.04
CA THR A 538 -33.42 -7.44 -3.09
C THR A 538 -33.12 -6.83 -4.45
N ILE A 539 -31.93 -7.09 -5.00
CA ILE A 539 -31.56 -6.66 -6.35
C ILE A 539 -32.45 -7.33 -7.40
N ARG A 540 -32.68 -8.64 -7.26
CA ARG A 540 -33.56 -9.43 -8.13
C ARG A 540 -35.00 -8.91 -8.13
N ALA A 541 -35.51 -8.49 -6.98
CA ALA A 541 -36.85 -7.91 -6.87
C ALA A 541 -36.95 -6.58 -7.63
N ARG A 542 -35.92 -5.73 -7.55
CA ARG A 542 -35.86 -4.50 -8.35
C ARG A 542 -35.74 -4.78 -9.85
N ALA A 543 -34.91 -5.74 -10.24
CA ALA A 543 -34.80 -6.19 -11.63
C ALA A 543 -36.12 -6.74 -12.19
N ALA A 544 -36.96 -7.33 -11.35
CA ALA A 544 -38.28 -7.81 -11.74
C ALA A 544 -39.26 -6.68 -12.11
N VAL A 545 -39.05 -5.46 -11.62
CA VAL A 545 -39.85 -4.29 -12.04
C VAL A 545 -39.60 -3.96 -13.51
N GLU A 546 -38.37 -4.11 -13.99
CA GLU A 546 -38.04 -3.87 -15.41
C GLU A 546 -38.74 -4.85 -16.36
N LEU A 547 -39.13 -6.04 -15.87
CA LEU A 547 -39.93 -6.99 -16.66
C LEU A 547 -41.33 -6.47 -16.98
N LEU A 548 -41.84 -5.49 -16.24
CA LEU A 548 -43.15 -4.88 -16.54
C LEU A 548 -43.16 -4.22 -17.92
N ASP A 549 -42.01 -3.72 -18.37
CA ASP A 549 -41.86 -3.14 -19.72
C ASP A 549 -41.84 -4.19 -20.83
N ASP A 550 -41.63 -5.48 -20.48
CA ASP A 550 -41.70 -6.60 -21.41
C ASP A 550 -43.08 -7.25 -21.51
N PHE A 551 -44.09 -6.73 -20.80
CA PHE A 551 -45.46 -7.19 -21.00
C PHE A 551 -45.89 -6.90 -22.44
N ARG A 552 -46.50 -7.89 -23.09
CA ARG A 552 -47.08 -7.70 -24.42
C ARG A 552 -48.21 -6.68 -24.35
N SER A 553 -48.37 -5.89 -25.41
CA SER A 553 -49.50 -4.97 -25.55
C SER A 553 -50.83 -5.70 -25.75
N THR A 554 -50.80 -6.93 -26.27
CA THR A 554 -51.98 -7.78 -26.46
C THR A 554 -51.67 -9.21 -26.05
N ALA A 555 -52.63 -9.86 -25.40
CA ALA A 555 -52.45 -11.23 -24.91
C ALA A 555 -52.37 -12.23 -26.07
N PRO A 556 -51.42 -13.19 -26.05
CA PRO A 556 -51.32 -14.18 -27.11
C PRO A 556 -52.41 -15.23 -27.00
N HIS A 557 -52.78 -15.81 -28.14
CA HIS A 557 -53.74 -16.90 -28.21
C HIS A 557 -53.02 -18.25 -28.07
N LEU A 558 -53.45 -19.10 -27.13
CA LEU A 558 -52.96 -20.49 -27.04
C LEU A 558 -53.80 -21.40 -27.95
N ASP A 559 -53.29 -21.68 -29.15
CA ASP A 559 -53.98 -22.52 -30.13
C ASP A 559 -54.40 -23.91 -29.60
N ARG A 560 -55.53 -24.41 -30.12
CA ARG A 560 -56.15 -25.70 -29.73
C ARG A 560 -55.27 -26.94 -30.02
N HIS A 561 -54.22 -26.81 -30.83
CA HIS A 561 -53.41 -27.94 -31.30
C HIS A 561 -51.94 -27.93 -30.82
N SER A 562 -51.55 -27.01 -29.93
CA SER A 562 -50.24 -27.10 -29.27
C SER A 562 -50.33 -28.09 -28.11
N SER A 563 -49.97 -29.36 -28.36
CA SER A 563 -49.69 -30.30 -27.29
C SER A 563 -48.41 -29.85 -26.57
N ALA A 564 -48.47 -29.73 -25.24
CA ALA A 564 -47.30 -29.53 -24.41
C ALA A 564 -46.22 -30.59 -24.74
N ARG A 565 -45.01 -30.13 -25.05
CA ARG A 565 -43.79 -30.92 -25.04
C ARG A 565 -42.85 -30.39 -23.98
#